data_AF-A0A9P1FXU5-F1
#
_entry.id   AF-A0A9P1FXU5-F1
#
_cell.length_a   1.000
_cell.length_b   1.000
_cell.length_c   1.000
_cell.angle_alpha   90.00
_cell.angle_beta   90.00
_cell.angle_gamma   90.00
#
_symmetry.space_group_name_H-M   'P 1'
#
loop_
_entity.id
_entity.type
_entity.pdbx_description
1 polymer ?
#
loop_
_entity_poly.entity_id
_entity_poly.type
_entity_poly.pdbx_seq_one_letter_code
_entity_poly.pdbx_strand_id
1 'polypeptide(L)'
;MELSSRHGLGRRTREPCIFFASGLGCWKGSRCDFDHVINQEPGYRPRKDVREKVKEELRRCFDENEPEKIYAKLQDAARQSRYAYALIVGYLDGLTPSLKVEDDHGTKKLVFFL
;
A
#
# COMPACT_ATOMS: atom_id res chain seq x y z
N MET A 1 31.01 25.70 2.17
CA MET A 1 31.64 25.05 0.99
C MET A 1 31.98 23.63 1.43
N GLU A 2 31.11 22.68 1.10
CA GLU A 2 31.22 21.78 -0.07
C GLU A 2 31.96 20.49 0.32
N LEU A 3 31.25 19.37 0.45
CA LEU A 3 30.94 18.36 -0.59
C LEU A 3 31.82 17.12 -0.36
N SER A 4 31.20 16.02 0.01
CA SER A 4 31.78 14.69 -0.20
C SER A 4 30.68 13.69 -0.51
N SER A 5 30.18 13.81 -1.74
CA SER A 5 29.56 12.72 -2.47
C SER A 5 30.56 11.57 -2.61
N ARG A 6 30.32 10.49 -1.86
CA ARG A 6 30.86 9.16 -2.20
C ARG A 6 29.73 8.33 -2.77
N HIS A 7 29.64 8.31 -4.09
CA HIS A 7 28.83 7.35 -4.83
C HIS A 7 29.55 6.00 -4.87
N GLY A 8 29.10 5.08 -4.01
CA GLY A 8 29.36 3.65 -4.15
C GLY A 8 28.28 3.01 -5.03
N LEU A 9 28.73 2.24 -6.01
CA LEU A 9 27.95 1.50 -6.99
C LEU A 9 27.06 0.46 -6.30
N GLY A 10 25.75 0.46 -6.61
CA GLY A 10 24.78 -0.55 -6.13
C GLY A 10 23.70 -0.04 -5.18
N ARG A 11 23.03 1.08 -5.49
CA ARG A 11 21.75 1.39 -4.83
C ARG A 11 20.73 0.36 -5.28
N ARG A 12 20.53 -0.70 -4.49
CA ARG A 12 19.22 -1.36 -4.42
C ARG A 12 18.25 -0.24 -4.07
N THR A 13 17.50 0.24 -5.06
CA THR A 13 16.39 1.17 -4.87
C THR A 13 15.50 0.52 -3.82
N ARG A 14 15.51 1.01 -2.57
CA ARG A 14 14.61 0.40 -1.59
C ARG A 14 13.20 0.76 -2.06
N GLU A 15 12.33 -0.22 -2.04
CA GLU A 15 11.00 -0.08 -2.59
C GLU A 15 10.22 0.93 -1.74
N PRO A 16 9.35 1.77 -2.35
CA PRO A 16 8.62 2.78 -1.60
C PRO A 16 7.66 2.15 -0.60
N CYS A 17 7.62 2.66 0.62
CA CYS A 17 6.66 2.27 1.64
C CYS A 17 5.27 2.81 1.30
N ILE A 18 4.30 1.93 1.10
CA ILE A 18 2.95 2.36 0.73
C ILE A 18 2.20 3.04 1.86
N PHE A 19 2.50 2.66 3.10
CA PHE A 19 1.90 3.25 4.29
C PHE A 19 2.43 4.65 4.55
N PHE A 20 3.68 4.92 4.15
CA PHE A 20 4.21 6.29 4.20
C PHE A 20 3.56 7.19 3.16
N ALA A 21 3.17 6.62 2.01
CA ALA A 21 2.50 7.36 0.96
C ALA A 21 1.02 7.66 1.26
N SER A 22 0.41 6.99 2.25
CA SER A 22 -0.93 7.31 2.73
C SER A 22 -0.90 8.37 3.83
N GLY A 23 -2.01 9.07 4.01
CA GLY A 23 -2.24 10.05 5.07
C GLY A 23 -2.24 9.47 6.48
N LEU A 24 -2.31 8.14 6.64
CA LEU A 24 -2.12 7.47 7.94
C LEU A 24 -0.64 7.42 8.37
N GLY A 25 0.28 7.46 7.40
CA GLY A 25 1.71 7.30 7.65
C GLY A 25 2.12 5.86 8.00
N CYS A 26 3.43 5.61 7.98
CA CYS A 26 3.98 4.30 8.31
C CYS A 26 4.22 4.13 9.82
N TRP A 27 3.51 3.19 10.44
CA TRP A 27 3.63 2.85 11.87
C TRP A 27 5.01 2.33 12.29
N LYS A 28 5.82 1.81 11.36
CA LYS A 28 7.21 1.38 11.63
C LYS A 28 8.19 2.56 11.78
N GLY A 29 7.80 3.77 11.35
CA GLY A 29 8.63 4.97 11.45
C GLY A 29 10.03 4.77 10.89
N SER A 30 11.07 5.17 11.64
CA SER A 30 12.48 5.03 11.24
C SER A 30 12.99 3.58 11.20
N ARG A 31 12.22 2.61 11.71
CA ARG A 31 12.53 1.17 11.63
C ARG A 31 11.89 0.50 10.41
N CYS A 32 11.32 1.29 9.50
CA CYS A 32 10.77 0.76 8.26
C CYS A 32 11.90 0.30 7.34
N ASP A 33 11.78 -0.92 6.81
CA ASP A 33 12.73 -1.49 5.85
C ASP A 33 12.57 -0.90 4.43
N PHE A 34 11.51 -0.11 4.21
CA PHE A 34 11.11 0.46 2.92
C PHE A 34 11.39 1.96 2.86
N ASP A 35 11.59 2.51 1.66
CA ASP A 35 11.89 3.93 1.50
C ASP A 35 10.64 4.79 1.68
N HIS A 36 10.74 5.81 2.52
CA HIS A 36 9.69 6.80 2.75
C HIS A 36 9.78 7.90 1.69
N VAL A 37 9.53 7.53 0.43
CA VAL A 37 9.51 8.44 -0.73
C VAL A 37 8.11 8.46 -1.35
N ILE A 38 7.63 9.65 -1.70
CA ILE A 38 6.34 9.83 -2.36
C ILE A 38 6.59 9.83 -3.87
N ASN A 39 6.14 8.78 -4.57
CA ASN A 39 6.26 8.69 -6.02
C ASN A 39 4.87 8.80 -6.67
N GLN A 40 4.51 10.00 -7.12
CA GLN A 40 3.19 10.32 -7.72
C GLN A 40 3.25 10.25 -9.25
N GLU A 41 3.47 9.07 -9.80
CA GLU A 41 3.38 8.92 -11.25
C GLU A 41 1.93 8.65 -11.71
N PRO A 42 1.52 9.10 -12.91
CA PRO A 42 0.15 8.99 -13.40
C PRO A 42 -0.33 7.55 -13.48
N GLY A 43 -1.60 7.34 -13.09
CA GLY A 43 -2.20 6.03 -12.91
C GLY A 43 -2.49 5.29 -14.21
N TYR A 44 -1.81 4.16 -14.43
CA TYR A 44 -2.27 3.15 -15.38
C TYR A 44 -3.54 2.48 -14.87
N ARG A 45 -4.59 2.42 -15.70
CA ARG A 45 -5.84 1.71 -15.40
C ARG A 45 -5.86 0.35 -16.14
N PRO A 46 -5.71 -0.78 -15.43
CA PRO A 46 -5.77 -2.10 -16.04
C PRO A 46 -7.17 -2.46 -16.58
N ARG A 47 -7.22 -3.54 -17.36
CA ARG A 47 -8.47 -4.17 -17.83
C ARG A 47 -9.35 -4.62 -16.66
N LYS A 48 -10.66 -4.74 -16.89
CA LYS A 48 -11.66 -5.01 -15.84
C LYS A 48 -11.37 -6.29 -15.06
N ASP A 49 -11.10 -7.39 -15.75
CA ASP A 49 -10.75 -8.70 -15.17
C ASP A 49 -9.55 -8.61 -14.22
N VAL A 50 -8.49 -7.93 -14.64
CA VAL A 50 -7.30 -7.68 -13.80
C VAL A 50 -7.68 -6.85 -12.57
N ARG A 51 -8.51 -5.82 -12.73
CA ARG A 51 -8.96 -4.98 -11.62
C ARG A 51 -9.78 -5.76 -10.58
N GLU A 52 -10.67 -6.64 -11.01
CA GLU A 52 -11.48 -7.47 -10.10
C GLU A 52 -10.60 -8.47 -9.36
N LYS A 53 -9.64 -9.11 -10.04
CA LYS A 53 -8.67 -10.00 -9.39
C LYS A 53 -7.87 -9.29 -8.30
N VAL A 54 -7.35 -8.09 -8.60
CA VAL A 54 -6.60 -7.29 -7.62
C VAL A 54 -7.48 -6.92 -6.42
N LYS A 55 -8.75 -6.53 -6.64
CA LYS A 55 -9.67 -6.23 -5.54
C LYS A 55 -9.92 -7.45 -4.64
N GLU A 56 -10.10 -8.62 -5.23
CA GLU A 56 -10.30 -9.88 -4.50
C GLU A 56 -9.06 -10.24 -3.66
N GLU A 57 -7.87 -10.11 -4.24
CA GLU A 57 -6.60 -10.34 -3.53
C GLU A 57 -6.45 -9.38 -2.35
N LEU A 58 -6.74 -8.09 -2.55
CA LEU A 58 -6.69 -7.09 -1.47
C LEU A 58 -7.72 -7.39 -0.38
N ARG A 59 -8.95 -7.79 -0.72
CA ARG A 59 -9.95 -8.23 0.28
C ARG A 59 -9.38 -9.32 1.19
N ARG A 60 -8.79 -10.36 0.60
CA ARG A 60 -8.18 -11.46 1.36
C ARG A 60 -7.02 -11.02 2.23
N CYS A 61 -6.32 -9.94 1.86
CA CYS A 61 -5.27 -9.36 2.70
C CYS A 61 -5.85 -8.65 3.93
N PHE A 62 -6.99 -7.98 3.77
CA PHE A 62 -7.64 -7.25 4.86
C PHE A 62 -8.48 -8.12 5.80
N ASP A 63 -8.95 -9.29 5.35
CA ASP A 63 -9.60 -10.28 6.21
C ASP A 63 -8.60 -10.98 7.18
N GLU A 64 -7.31 -10.73 7.04
CA GLU A 64 -6.27 -11.23 7.94
C GLU A 64 -6.35 -10.50 9.30
N ASN A 65 -6.18 -11.24 10.41
CA ASN A 65 -6.28 -10.66 11.76
C ASN A 65 -4.91 -10.21 12.33
N GLU A 66 -3.81 -10.52 11.63
CA GLU A 66 -2.46 -10.23 12.09
C GLU A 66 -1.90 -8.98 11.38
N PRO A 67 -1.66 -7.87 12.10
CA PRO A 67 -1.31 -6.58 11.48
C PRO A 67 0.01 -6.64 10.71
N GLU A 68 0.99 -7.42 11.16
CA GLU A 68 2.26 -7.59 10.45
C GLU A 68 2.09 -8.36 9.13
N LYS A 69 1.20 -9.35 9.08
CA LYS A 69 0.88 -10.09 7.85
C LYS A 69 0.13 -9.21 6.87
N ILE A 70 -0.84 -8.41 7.34
CA ILE A 70 -1.52 -7.40 6.52
C ILE A 70 -0.47 -6.45 5.92
N TYR A 71 0.43 -5.91 6.75
CA TYR A 71 1.47 -5.00 6.31
C TYR A 71 2.32 -5.59 5.18
N ALA A 72 2.86 -6.80 5.38
CA ALA A 72 3.69 -7.47 4.40
C ALA A 72 2.94 -7.75 3.09
N LYS A 73 1.71 -8.26 3.18
CA LYS A 73 0.87 -8.58 2.01
C LYS A 73 0.50 -7.34 1.20
N LEU A 74 0.10 -6.26 1.84
CA LEU A 74 -0.25 -5.02 1.13
C LEU A 74 0.97 -4.41 0.46
N GLN A 75 2.12 -4.39 1.14
CA GLN A 75 3.38 -3.91 0.59
C GLN A 75 3.82 -4.73 -0.63
N ASP A 76 3.67 -6.05 -0.58
CA ASP A 76 3.96 -6.95 -1.70
C ASP A 76 2.97 -6.77 -2.87
N ALA A 77 1.67 -6.65 -2.58
CA ALA A 77 0.65 -6.41 -3.61
C ALA A 77 0.89 -5.08 -4.34
N ALA A 78 1.24 -4.03 -3.61
CA ALA A 78 1.55 -2.73 -4.19
C ALA A 78 2.85 -2.72 -4.99
N ARG A 79 3.84 -3.52 -4.59
CA ARG A 79 5.06 -3.77 -5.36
C ARG A 79 4.74 -4.42 -6.71
N GLN A 80 3.85 -5.40 -6.71
CA GLN A 80 3.52 -6.16 -7.92
C GLN A 80 2.57 -5.42 -8.86
N SER A 81 1.79 -4.46 -8.36
CA SER A 81 0.77 -3.78 -9.14
C SER A 81 0.62 -2.31 -8.76
N ARG A 82 0.92 -1.41 -9.71
CA ARG A 82 0.67 0.03 -9.57
C ARG A 82 -0.80 0.34 -9.30
N TYR A 83 -1.69 -0.46 -9.85
CA TYR A 83 -3.13 -0.34 -9.59
C TYR A 83 -3.47 -0.75 -8.15
N ALA A 84 -2.86 -1.82 -7.63
CA ALA A 84 -2.99 -2.19 -6.23
C ALA A 84 -2.44 -1.10 -5.31
N TYR A 85 -1.27 -0.53 -5.63
CA TYR A 85 -0.71 0.62 -4.90
C TYR A 85 -1.74 1.76 -4.78
N ALA A 86 -2.31 2.20 -5.89
CA ALA A 86 -3.28 3.30 -5.90
C ALA A 86 -4.55 2.97 -5.10
N LEU A 87 -5.03 1.72 -5.20
CA LEU A 87 -6.19 1.27 -4.42
C LEU A 87 -5.89 1.20 -2.92
N ILE A 88 -4.73 0.69 -2.53
CA ILE A 88 -4.36 0.56 -1.11
C ILE A 88 -4.18 1.94 -0.50
N VAL A 89 -3.46 2.86 -1.15
CA VAL A 89 -3.29 4.24 -0.66
C VAL A 89 -4.66 4.92 -0.55
N GLY A 90 -5.50 4.84 -1.59
CA GLY A 90 -6.85 5.41 -1.54
C GLY A 90 -7.73 4.79 -0.43
N TYR A 91 -7.56 3.50 -0.13
CA TYR A 91 -8.24 2.84 0.97
C TYR A 91 -7.75 3.35 2.34
N LEU A 92 -6.43 3.42 2.53
CA LEU A 92 -5.82 3.94 3.77
C LEU A 92 -6.20 5.40 4.01
N ASP A 93 -6.38 6.19 2.94
CA ASP A 93 -6.82 7.59 3.01
C ASP A 93 -8.34 7.75 3.17
N GLY A 94 -9.11 6.66 3.13
CA GLY A 94 -10.58 6.71 3.17
C GLY A 94 -11.21 7.30 1.91
N LEU A 95 -10.47 7.39 0.80
CA LEU A 95 -10.86 8.00 -0.47
C LEU A 95 -11.50 7.02 -1.46
N THR A 96 -11.53 5.71 -1.17
CA THR A 96 -12.19 4.71 -2.03
C THR A 96 -13.61 4.40 -1.55
N PRO A 97 -14.68 4.91 -2.21
CA PRO A 97 -16.07 4.74 -1.76
C PRO A 97 -16.65 3.31 -1.92
N SER A 98 -15.96 2.41 -2.62
CA SER A 98 -16.45 1.04 -2.92
C SER A 98 -16.16 0.01 -1.82
N LEU A 99 -15.61 0.44 -0.69
CA LEU A 99 -15.09 -0.39 0.39
C LEU A 99 -15.42 0.29 1.73
N LYS A 100 -16.49 -0.14 2.41
CA LYS A 100 -16.84 0.34 3.74
C LYS A 100 -16.27 -0.60 4.79
N VAL A 101 -15.66 -0.06 5.83
CA VAL A 101 -15.34 -0.80 7.06
C VAL A 101 -16.62 -0.90 7.86
N GLU A 102 -17.13 -2.12 8.09
CA GLU A 102 -18.18 -2.38 9.08
C GLU A 102 -17.50 -2.87 10.37
N ASP A 103 -17.77 -2.18 11.48
CA ASP A 103 -17.31 -2.56 12.81
C ASP A 103 -18.35 -3.51 13.45
N ASP A 104 -18.08 -4.82 13.39
CA ASP A 104 -18.84 -5.83 14.12
C ASP A 104 -18.05 -6.26 15.36
N HIS A 105 -18.51 -5.83 16.54
CA HIS A 105 -17.98 -6.24 17.85
C HIS A 105 -16.43 -6.16 17.98
N GLY A 106 -15.83 -5.06 17.52
CA GLY A 106 -14.38 -4.83 17.62
C GLY A 106 -13.54 -5.46 16.51
N THR A 107 -14.16 -6.17 15.56
CA THR A 107 -13.52 -6.67 14.36
C THR A 107 -13.90 -5.77 13.18
N LYS A 108 -12.94 -4.98 12.69
CA LYS A 108 -13.11 -4.14 11.51
C LYS A 108 -13.16 -5.03 10.27
N LYS A 109 -14.35 -5.22 9.70
CA LYS A 109 -14.56 -6.07 8.53
C LYS A 109 -14.75 -5.22 7.28
N LEU A 110 -14.10 -5.60 6.18
CA LEU A 110 -14.25 -4.86 4.92
C LEU A 110 -15.40 -5.37 4.08
N VAL A 111 -16.33 -4.46 3.82
CA VAL A 111 -17.55 -4.72 3.06
C VAL A 111 -17.51 -3.92 1.77
N PHE A 112 -17.61 -4.63 0.65
CA PHE A 112 -17.59 -4.02 -0.67
C PHE A 112 -19.02 -3.88 -1.17
N PHE A 113 -19.31 -2.72 -1.75
CA PHE A 113 -20.53 -2.50 -2.51
C PHE A 113 -20.15 -2.50 -4.00
N LEU A 114 -20.67 -3.51 -4.72
CA LEU A 114 -20.54 -3.66 -6.17
C LEU A 114 -21.46 -2.69 -6.92
#